data_AF-A0A1H7KIJ1-F1
#
_entry.id   AF-A0A1H7KIJ1-F1
#
_cell.length_a   1.000
_cell.length_b   1.000
_cell.length_c   1.000
_cell.angle_alpha   90.00
_cell.angle_beta   90.00
_cell.angle_gamma   90.00
#
_symmetry.space_group_name_H-M   'P 1'
#
loop_
_entity.id
_entity.type
_entity.pdbx_description
1 polymer ?
#
loop_
_entity_poly.entity_id
_entity_poly.type
_entity_poly.pdbx_seq_one_letter_code
_entity_poly.pdbx_strand_id
1 'polypeptide(L)'
;MLSEQLLNVMKMFCELSLYQDFSTSTEITNVINQLSLGQLNTNREKYVISCLILSVQEALESSIQKAADSAVMSDLTKLVDELKQFQSTLLSEERVMH
;
A
#
# COMPACT_ATOMS: atom_id res chain seq x y z
N MET A 1 -2.98 12.24 0.25
CA MET A 1 -2.44 11.64 -1.01
C MET A 1 -1.17 10.89 -0.67
N LEU A 2 -0.95 9.73 -1.30
CA LEU A 2 0.31 8.99 -1.19
C LEU A 2 1.41 9.66 -2.02
N SER A 3 2.65 9.57 -1.56
CA SER A 3 3.86 9.94 -2.27
C SER A 3 4.08 8.99 -3.44
N GLU A 4 4.79 9.48 -4.46
CA GLU A 4 5.18 8.66 -5.60
C GLU A 4 6.03 7.46 -5.18
N GLN A 5 6.87 7.63 -4.15
CA GLN A 5 7.70 6.58 -3.62
C GLN A 5 6.87 5.46 -2.98
N LEU A 6 5.90 5.79 -2.13
CA LEU A 6 5.04 4.79 -1.52
C LEU A 6 4.14 4.10 -2.56
N LEU A 7 3.62 4.84 -3.54
CA LEU A 7 2.90 4.25 -4.68
C LEU A 7 3.76 3.24 -5.46
N ASN A 8 5.04 3.56 -5.69
CA ASN A 8 5.95 2.65 -6.39
C ASN A 8 6.24 1.39 -5.56
N VAL A 9 6.40 1.52 -4.24
CA VAL A 9 6.51 0.36 -3.34
C VAL A 9 5.25 -0.51 -3.44
N MET A 10 4.05 0.08 -3.41
CA MET A 10 2.80 -0.66 -3.56
C MET A 10 2.69 -1.36 -4.92
N LYS A 11 3.19 -0.74 -6.00
CA LYS A 11 3.24 -1.36 -7.34
C LYS A 11 4.21 -2.55 -7.41
N MET A 12 5.29 -2.57 -6.63
CA MET A 12 6.16 -3.75 -6.61
C MET A 12 5.40 -5.01 -6.15
N PHE A 13 4.39 -4.86 -5.29
CA PHE A 13 3.58 -5.98 -4.86
C PHE A 13 2.66 -6.50 -5.96
N CYS A 14 2.38 -5.76 -7.02
CA CYS A 14 1.58 -6.26 -8.15
C CYS A 14 2.43 -6.90 -9.25
N GLU A 15 3.74 -7.05 -9.06
CA GLU A 15 4.59 -7.71 -10.06
C GLU A 15 4.15 -9.15 -10.30
N LEU A 16 4.04 -9.52 -11.58
CA LEU A 16 3.67 -10.87 -12.02
C LEU A 16 4.63 -11.96 -11.53
N SER A 17 5.85 -11.59 -11.13
CA SER A 17 6.84 -12.47 -10.52
C SER A 17 6.41 -12.97 -9.13
N LEU A 18 5.54 -12.22 -8.43
CA LEU A 18 5.06 -12.53 -7.09
C LEU A 18 3.77 -13.36 -7.08
N TYR A 19 2.91 -13.17 -8.09
CA TYR A 19 1.64 -13.90 -8.19
C TYR A 19 1.63 -14.80 -9.44
N GLN A 20 1.54 -16.12 -9.21
CA GLN A 20 1.41 -17.11 -10.29
C GLN A 20 0.05 -17.00 -11.03
N ASP A 21 -0.92 -16.29 -10.45
CA ASP A 21 -2.21 -16.00 -11.07
C ASP A 21 -2.26 -14.55 -11.59
N PHE A 22 -2.44 -14.42 -12.91
CA PHE A 22 -2.55 -13.15 -13.63
C PHE A 22 -3.73 -12.29 -13.15
N SER A 23 -4.79 -12.93 -12.62
CA SER A 23 -6.00 -12.24 -12.16
C SER A 23 -5.71 -11.36 -10.93
N THR A 24 -4.92 -11.86 -9.97
CA THR A 24 -4.55 -11.15 -8.74
C THR A 24 -3.66 -9.93 -9.02
N SER A 25 -2.65 -10.08 -9.87
CA SER A 25 -1.76 -8.97 -10.26
C SER A 25 -2.53 -7.85 -10.98
N THR A 26 -3.42 -8.22 -11.91
CA THR A 26 -4.26 -7.26 -12.64
C THR A 26 -5.22 -6.53 -11.70
N GLU A 27 -5.81 -7.24 -10.76
CA GLU A 27 -6.74 -6.67 -9.79
C GLU A 27 -6.05 -5.67 -8.86
N ILE A 28 -4.88 -6.01 -8.31
CA ILE A 28 -4.09 -5.10 -7.46
C ILE A 28 -3.67 -3.87 -8.26
N THR A 29 -3.21 -4.04 -9.51
CA THR A 29 -2.83 -2.92 -10.39
C THR A 29 -4.00 -1.97 -10.63
N ASN A 30 -5.19 -2.51 -10.91
CA ASN A 30 -6.38 -1.70 -11.09
C ASN A 30 -6.75 -0.92 -9.82
N VAL A 31 -6.69 -1.56 -8.66
CA VAL A 31 -6.97 -0.90 -7.37
C VAL A 31 -5.96 0.22 -7.08
N ILE A 32 -4.67 0.02 -7.38
CA ILE A 32 -3.64 1.07 -7.25
C ILE A 32 -3.94 2.24 -8.19
N ASN A 33 -4.35 1.96 -9.43
CA ASN A 33 -4.71 3.02 -10.38
C ASN A 33 -5.94 3.81 -9.88
N GLN A 34 -6.99 3.13 -9.40
CA GLN A 34 -8.15 3.80 -8.82
C GLN A 34 -7.78 4.64 -7.59
N LEU A 35 -6.89 4.12 -6.74
CA LEU A 35 -6.35 4.87 -5.61
C LEU A 35 -5.61 6.13 -6.04
N SER A 36 -4.77 6.05 -7.08
CA SER A 36 -4.04 7.21 -7.61
C SER A 36 -4.96 8.31 -8.15
N LEU A 37 -6.18 7.94 -8.55
CA LEU A 37 -7.23 8.84 -9.01
C LEU A 37 -8.15 9.30 -7.86
N GLY A 38 -7.99 8.77 -6.64
CA GLY A 38 -8.87 9.04 -5.50
C GLY A 38 -10.26 8.39 -5.63
N GLN A 39 -10.37 7.27 -6.33
CA GLN A 39 -11.63 6.66 -6.77
C GLN A 39 -11.84 5.22 -6.23
N LEU A 40 -11.56 4.97 -4.96
CA LEU A 40 -11.86 3.68 -4.32
C LEU A 40 -13.36 3.55 -4.01
N ASN A 41 -14.13 3.12 -5.00
CA ASN A 41 -15.58 3.23 -5.02
C ASN A 41 -16.30 1.96 -4.55
N THR A 42 -15.65 0.80 -4.62
CA THR A 42 -16.27 -0.49 -4.30
C THR A 42 -15.70 -1.12 -3.03
N ASN A 43 -16.53 -1.89 -2.32
CA ASN A 43 -16.08 -2.66 -1.16
C ASN A 43 -14.95 -3.65 -1.51
N ARG A 44 -14.94 -4.15 -2.75
CA ARG A 44 -13.88 -5.03 -3.25
C ARG A 44 -12.55 -4.28 -3.38
N GLU A 45 -12.54 -3.11 -3.99
CA GLU A 45 -11.33 -2.28 -4.09
C GLU A 45 -10.82 -1.87 -2.70
N LYS A 46 -11.73 -1.52 -1.76
CA LYS A 46 -11.40 -1.21 -0.37
C LYS A 46 -10.80 -2.40 0.39
N TYR A 47 -11.32 -3.60 0.13
CA TYR A 47 -10.76 -4.83 0.69
C TYR A 47 -9.36 -5.11 0.16
N VAL A 48 -9.20 -5.07 -1.17
CA VAL A 48 -7.90 -5.32 -1.82
C VAL A 48 -6.86 -4.30 -1.36
N ILE A 49 -7.19 -3.01 -1.27
CA ILE A 49 -6.24 -2.00 -0.79
C ILE A 49 -5.90 -2.22 0.69
N SER A 50 -6.85 -2.64 1.52
CA SER A 50 -6.58 -2.96 2.93
C SER A 50 -5.60 -4.12 3.06
N CYS A 51 -5.76 -5.18 2.27
CA CYS A 51 -4.81 -6.28 2.21
C CYS A 51 -3.43 -5.81 1.74
N LEU A 52 -3.38 -4.98 0.68
CA LEU A 52 -2.12 -4.45 0.16
C LEU A 52 -1.37 -3.59 1.18
N ILE A 53 -2.09 -2.72 1.91
CA ILE A 53 -1.52 -1.90 2.99
C ILE A 53 -0.85 -2.78 4.04
N LEU A 54 -1.53 -3.85 4.49
CA LEU A 54 -0.97 -4.77 5.49
C LEU A 54 0.31 -5.44 4.97
N SER A 55 0.30 -5.99 3.76
CA SER A 55 1.46 -6.65 3.18
C SER A 55 2.65 -5.70 2.99
N VAL A 56 2.40 -4.47 2.55
CA VAL A 56 3.44 -3.44 2.38
C VAL A 56 4.00 -3.04 3.75
N GLN A 57 3.15 -2.86 4.75
CA GLN A 57 3.59 -2.52 6.10
C GLN A 57 4.49 -3.62 6.68
N GLU A 58 4.08 -4.89 6.61
CA GLU A 58 4.88 -6.02 7.10
C GLU A 58 6.25 -6.09 6.41
N ALA A 59 6.31 -5.87 5.10
CA ALA A 59 7.55 -5.90 4.35
C ALA A 59 8.48 -4.72 4.69
N LEU A 60 7.92 -3.51 4.85
CA LEU A 60 8.70 -2.34 5.28
C LEU A 60 9.23 -2.53 6.70
N GLU A 61 8.40 -2.99 7.65
CA GLU A 61 8.81 -3.25 9.02
C GLU A 61 9.88 -4.37 9.09
N SER A 62 9.73 -5.44 8.29
CA SER A 62 10.76 -6.48 8.16
C SER A 62 12.07 -5.93 7.57
N SER A 63 11.98 -5.02 6.59
CA SER A 63 13.15 -4.40 5.96
C SER A 63 13.88 -3.46 6.91
N ILE A 64 13.14 -2.70 7.73
CA ILE A 64 13.69 -1.85 8.81
C ILE A 64 14.50 -2.69 9.79
N GLN A 65 13.95 -3.83 10.23
CA GLN A 65 14.66 -4.75 11.15
C GLN A 65 15.95 -5.32 10.57
N LYS A 66 16.05 -5.43 9.24
CA LYS A 66 17.22 -5.97 8.54
C LYS A 66 18.20 -4.89 8.08
N ALA A 67 17.80 -3.61 8.10
CA ALA A 67 18.62 -2.51 7.63
C ALA A 67 19.78 -2.23 8.62
N ALA A 68 21.01 -2.32 8.13
CA ALA A 68 22.20 -1.94 8.89
C ALA A 68 22.54 -0.44 8.74
N ASP A 69 22.09 0.19 7.66
CA ASP A 69 22.32 1.59 7.36
C ASP A 69 21.21 2.47 7.96
N SER A 70 21.61 3.48 8.74
CA SER A 70 20.69 4.35 9.46
C SER A 70 19.92 5.33 8.55
N ALA A 71 20.48 5.72 7.40
CA ALA A 71 19.79 6.53 6.42
C ALA A 71 18.69 5.71 5.73
N VAL A 72 19.01 4.47 5.34
CA VAL A 72 18.01 3.53 4.78
C VAL A 72 16.90 3.25 5.78
N MET A 73 17.25 3.02 7.05
CA MET A 73 16.26 2.82 8.12
C MET A 73 15.34 4.02 8.29
N SER A 74 15.90 5.24 8.26
CA SER A 74 15.13 6.49 8.34
C SER A 74 14.14 6.63 7.18
N ASP A 75 14.57 6.35 5.96
CA ASP A 75 13.71 6.45 4.78
C ASP A 75 12.60 5.39 4.78
N LEU A 76 12.90 4.15 5.17
CA LEU A 76 11.88 3.12 5.35
C LEU A 76 10.87 3.48 6.47
N THR A 77 11.34 4.10 7.56
CA THR A 77 10.46 4.54 8.65
C THR A 77 9.49 5.61 8.18
N LYS A 78 9.94 6.58 7.38
CA LYS A 78 9.05 7.60 6.79
C LYS A 78 7.96 6.97 5.92
N LEU A 79 8.30 5.95 5.12
CA LEU A 79 7.32 5.23 4.30
C LEU A 79 6.29 4.49 5.15
N VAL A 80 6.70 3.88 6.27
CA VAL A 80 5.76 3.25 7.22
C VAL A 80 4.83 4.27 7.84
N ASP A 81 5.35 5.41 8.29
CA ASP A 81 4.55 6.47 8.91
C ASP A 81 3.54 7.05 7.91
N GLU A 82 3.96 7.28 6.67
CA GLU A 82 3.09 7.73 5.59
C GLU A 82 1.96 6.71 5.30
N LEU A 83 2.30 5.41 5.25
CA LEU A 83 1.33 4.34 5.03
C LEU A 83 0.31 4.24 6.17
N LYS A 84 0.76 4.39 7.43
CA LYS A 84 -0.12 4.40 8.62
C LYS A 84 -1.07 5.59 8.62
N GLN A 85 -0.58 6.77 8.24
CA GLN A 85 -1.42 7.96 8.09
C GLN A 85 -2.48 7.73 7.01
N PHE A 86 -2.08 7.19 5.86
CA PHE A 86 -3.00 6.89 4.78
C PHE A 86 -4.08 5.88 5.20
N GLN A 87 -3.71 4.79 5.89
CA GLN A 87 -4.65 3.81 6.41
C GLN A 87 -5.66 4.45 7.38
N SER A 88 -5.20 5.32 8.27
CA SER A 88 -6.05 6.05 9.21
C SER A 88 -7.07 6.94 8.48
N THR A 89 -6.64 7.67 7.44
CA THR A 89 -7.53 8.47 6.60
C THR A 89 -8.60 7.62 5.93
N LEU A 90 -8.20 6.51 5.30
CA LEU A 90 -9.11 5.59 4.63
C LEU A 90 -10.22 5.08 5.58
N LEU A 91 -9.84 4.66 6.79
CA LEU A 91 -10.77 4.17 7.82
C LEU A 91 -11.64 5.29 8.43
N SER A 92 -11.17 6.54 8.39
CA SER A 92 -11.94 7.68 8.88
C SER A 92 -13.04 8.10 7.90
N GLU A 93 -12.78 8.01 6.58
CA GLU A 93 -13.77 8.30 5.53
C GLU A 93 -14.92 7.27 5.53
N GLU A 94 -14.66 6.03 5.90
CA GLU A 94 -15.71 5.01 6.06
C GLU A 94 -16.70 5.33 7.19
N ARG A 95 -16.26 6.00 8.27
CA ARG A 95 -17.15 6.36 9.40
C ARG A 95 -18.10 7.52 9.10
N VAL A 96 -17.79 8.34 8.09
CA VAL A 96 -18.59 9.53 7.75
C VAL A 96 -19.75 9.18 6.79
N MET A 97 -19.67 8.04 6.10
CA MET A 97 -20.71 7.57 5.18
C MET A 97 -21.79 6.68 5.82
N HIS A 98 -21.82 6.56 7.14
CA HIS A 98 -22.81 5.79 7.91
C HIS A 98 -23.83 6.69 8.62
#